data_AF-A0A519VG34-F1
#
_entry.id   AF-A0A519VG34-F1
#
_cell.length_a   1.000
_cell.length_b   1.000
_cell.length_c   1.000
_cell.angle_alpha   90.00
_cell.angle_beta   90.00
_cell.angle_gamma   90.00
#
_symmetry.space_group_name_H-M   'P 1'
#
loop_
_entity.id
_entity.type
_entity.pdbx_description
1 polymer ?
#
loop_
_entity_poly.entity_id
_entity_poly.type
_entity_poly.pdbx_seq_one_letter_code
_entity_poly.pdbx_strand_id
1 'polypeptide(L)' 'MKLILTADVDNLGAPGDTVEVKDGYGRNYLLPR' A
#
# COMPACT_ATOMS: atom_id res chain seq x y z
N MET A 1 -5.47 -6.16 5.16
CA MET A 1 -4.22 -5.60 5.74
C MET A 1 -4.26 -4.08 5.68
N LYS A 2 -3.85 -3.40 6.77
CA LYS A 2 -3.75 -1.93 6.84
C LYS A 2 -2.30 -1.50 6.68
N LEU A 3 -2.03 -0.54 5.80
CA LEU A 3 -0.69 -0.06 5.45
C LEU A 3 -0.65 1.47 5.42
N ILE A 4 0.53 2.03 5.66
CA ILE A 4 0.83 3.43 5.36
C ILE A 4 1.64 3.45 4.08
N LEU A 5 1.19 4.22 3.09
CA LEU A 5 1.92 4.37 1.84
C LEU A 5 3.19 5.18 2.07
N THR A 6 4.32 4.70 1.57
CA THR A 6 5.61 5.41 1.64
C THR A 6 5.93 6.16 0.36
N ALA A 7 5.16 5.93 -0.69
CA ALA A 7 5.27 6.54 -2.01
C ALA A 7 3.86 6.78 -2.56
N ASP A 8 3.77 7.64 -3.57
CA ASP A 8 2.51 7.86 -4.29
C ASP A 8 2.19 6.62 -5.13
N VAL A 9 0.96 6.12 -5.01
CA VAL A 9 0.52 4.92 -5.72
C VAL A 9 -0.77 5.23 -6.43
N ASP A 10 -0.72 5.18 -7.76
CA ASP A 10 -1.86 5.47 -8.64
C ASP A 10 -3.10 4.67 -8.23
N ASN A 11 -4.22 5.37 -8.08
CA ASN A 11 -5.53 4.83 -7.66
C ASN A 11 -5.55 4.22 -6.24
N LEU A 12 -4.54 4.47 -5.42
CA LEU A 12 -4.49 3.98 -4.04
C LEU A 12 -4.35 5.12 -3.02
N GLY A 13 -3.47 6.09 -3.27
CA GLY A 13 -3.31 7.26 -2.40
C GLY A 13 -1.90 7.84 -2.40
N ALA A 14 -1.71 8.89 -1.61
CA ALA A 14 -0.46 9.62 -1.50
C ALA A 14 0.43 9.06 -0.36
N PRO A 15 1.73 9.41 -0.30
CA PRO A 15 2.58 9.05 0.83
C PRO A 15 2.03 9.58 2.17
N GLY A 16 2.01 8.73 3.19
CA GLY A 16 1.46 9.03 4.51
C GLY A 16 0.00 8.63 4.68
N ASP A 17 -0.71 8.33 3.59
CA ASP A 17 -2.08 7.85 3.67
C ASP A 17 -2.13 6.43 4.22
N THR A 18 -3.10 6.20 5.11
CA THR A 18 -3.36 4.88 5.66
C THR A 18 -4.45 4.19 4.86
N VAL A 19 -4.10 3.13 4.15
CA VAL A 19 -4.99 2.40 3.24
C VAL A 19 -5.21 0.97 3.70
N GLU A 20 -6.39 0.43 3.39
CA GLU A 20 -6.72 -0.97 3.65
C GLU A 20 -6.76 -1.75 2.34
N VAL A 21 -5.87 -2.73 2.22
CA VAL A 21 -5.68 -3.53 1.01
C VAL A 21 -5.84 -5.02 1.30
N LYS A 22 -6.10 -5.78 0.23
CA LYS A 22 -6.08 -7.24 0.29
C LYS A 22 -4.67 -7.74 0.62
N ASP A 23 -4.61 -8.83 1.37
CA ASP A 23 -3.35 -9.33 1.90
C ASP A 23 -2.32 -9.70 0.83
N GLY A 24 -2.76 -10.29 -0.28
CA GLY A 24 -1.88 -10.65 -1.40
C GLY A 24 -1.31 -9.42 -2.13
N TYR A 25 -2.09 -8.34 -2.26
CA TYR A 25 -1.63 -7.12 -2.93
C TYR A 25 -0.58 -6.40 -2.08
N GLY A 26 -0.83 -6.25 -0.77
CA GLY A 26 0.15 -5.63 0.11
C GLY A 26 1.46 -6.40 0.14
N ARG A 27 1.43 -7.73 0.37
CA ARG A 27 2.65 -8.54 0.54
C ARG A 27 3.45 -8.76 -0.74
N ASN A 28 2.79 -8.89 -1.89
CA ASN A 28 3.48 -9.25 -3.13
C ASN A 28 3.81 -8.05 -4.02
N TYR A 29 3.13 -6.92 -3.83
CA TYR A 29 3.30 -5.73 -4.69
C TYR A 29 3.76 -4.49 -3.92
N LEU A 30 3.16 -4.18 -2.76
CA LEU A 30 3.47 -2.96 -2.01
C LEU A 30 4.64 -3.10 -1.03
N LEU A 31 4.91 -4.31 -0.54
CA LEU A 31 5.97 -4.61 0.44
C LEU A 31 7.12 -5.46 -0.20
N PRO A 32 7.68 -5.12 -1.38
CA PRO A 32 8.66 -6.01 -1.99
C PRO A 32 9.95 -6.07 -1.16
N ARG A 33 10.59 -7.25 -1.20
CA ARG A 33 11.69 -7.73 -0.33
C ARG A 33 12.89 -6.79 -0.22
#